data_AF-A0A2M7WQV4-F1
#
_entry.id   AF-A0A2M7WQV4-F1
#
_cell.length_a   1.000
_cell.length_b   1.000
_cell.length_c   1.000
_cell.angle_alpha   90.00
_cell.angle_beta   90.00
_cell.angle_gamma   90.00
#
_symmetry.space_group_name_H-M   'P 1'
#
loop_
_entity.id
_entity.type
_entity.pdbx_description
1 polymer ?
#
loop_
_entity_poly.entity_id
_entity_poly.type
_entity_poly.pdbx_seq_one_letter_code
_entity_poly.pdbx_strand_id
1 'polypeptide(L)'
;MVSDPQNHINERSDSKFDLPQTVPNERIDELLELNRELQDEIVERESSESQLRKLSLAVEHAGDVILITDDQANIEYVNPAFTQITGYQVAEVIGKNPR
;
A
#
# COMPACT_ATOMS: atom_id res chain seq x y z
N MET A 1 5.98 -55.56 43.44
CA MET A 1 5.30 -56.13 42.26
C MET A 1 3.81 -56.11 42.57
N VAL A 2 2.94 -55.30 41.97
CA VAL A 2 2.97 -54.33 40.85
C VAL A 2 1.77 -53.41 41.21
N SER A 3 1.87 -52.10 41.39
CA SER A 3 1.82 -51.01 40.37
C SER A 3 0.72 -51.26 39.31
N ASP A 4 -0.20 -50.39 38.93
CA ASP A 4 -0.27 -48.93 38.95
C ASP A 4 -1.73 -48.42 38.96
N PRO A 5 -1.93 -47.17 39.41
CA PRO A 5 -3.16 -46.40 39.28
C PRO A 5 -3.24 -45.65 37.92
N GLN A 6 -4.35 -44.95 37.69
CA GLN A 6 -4.62 -43.97 36.62
C GLN A 6 -5.16 -44.53 35.29
N ASN A 7 -6.43 -44.22 35.03
CA ASN A 7 -6.78 -43.59 33.76
C ASN A 7 -7.89 -42.55 33.97
N HIS A 8 -7.49 -41.40 34.53
CA HIS A 8 -8.20 -40.14 34.37
C HIS A 8 -8.05 -39.66 32.92
N ILE A 9 -8.93 -40.08 32.03
CA ILE A 9 -9.21 -39.45 30.73
C ILE A 9 -10.57 -40.02 30.30
N ASN A 10 -11.65 -39.27 30.17
CA ASN A 10 -11.73 -37.95 29.57
C ASN A 10 -12.93 -37.21 30.18
N GLU A 11 -12.66 -36.00 30.67
CA GLU A 11 -13.67 -35.04 31.04
C GLU A 11 -14.53 -34.63 29.83
N ARG A 12 -15.77 -34.22 30.08
CA ARG A 12 -16.56 -33.32 29.20
C ARG A 12 -16.93 -33.88 27.82
N SER A 13 -17.68 -34.99 27.79
CA SER A 13 -18.66 -35.15 26.70
C SER A 13 -19.83 -34.20 26.96
N ASP A 14 -20.31 -33.59 25.88
CA ASP A 14 -21.38 -32.57 25.81
C ASP A 14 -20.90 -31.10 25.85
N SER A 15 -19.66 -30.85 25.40
CA SER A 15 -19.42 -29.65 24.60
C SER A 15 -20.22 -29.79 23.31
N LYS A 16 -21.47 -29.34 23.35
CA LYS A 16 -22.24 -28.96 22.17
C LYS A 16 -21.48 -27.82 21.49
N PHE A 17 -20.47 -28.18 20.69
CA PHE A 17 -19.87 -27.25 19.75
C PHE A 17 -20.97 -27.02 18.72
N ASP A 18 -21.79 -26.01 18.96
CA ASP A 18 -22.74 -25.52 17.98
C ASP A 18 -21.88 -25.12 16.76
N LEU A 19 -21.78 -26.03 15.79
CA LEU A 19 -21.17 -25.74 14.50
C LEU A 19 -21.87 -24.48 13.98
N PRO A 20 -21.13 -23.41 13.65
CA PRO A 20 -21.74 -22.17 13.22
C PRO A 20 -22.61 -22.47 12.00
N GLN A 21 -23.85 -21.98 12.10
CA GLN A 21 -24.90 -22.03 11.09
C GLN A 21 -24.31 -21.86 9.70
N THR A 22 -24.61 -22.79 8.79
CA THR A 22 -24.26 -22.69 7.36
C THR A 22 -24.52 -21.28 6.87
N VAL A 23 -23.49 -20.59 6.41
CA VAL A 23 -23.64 -19.23 5.86
C VAL A 23 -24.69 -19.31 4.75
N PRO A 24 -25.80 -18.54 4.83
CA PRO A 24 -26.81 -18.56 3.77
C PRO A 24 -26.17 -18.19 2.44
N ASN A 25 -26.41 -18.98 1.38
CA ASN A 25 -25.77 -18.78 0.07
C ASN A 25 -25.91 -17.34 -0.46
N GLU A 26 -26.99 -16.64 -0.13
CA GLU A 26 -27.23 -15.24 -0.50
C GLU A 26 -26.15 -14.29 0.04
N ARG A 27 -25.64 -14.51 1.25
CA ARG A 27 -24.51 -13.73 1.80
C ARG A 27 -23.19 -14.08 1.14
N ILE A 28 -23.04 -15.32 0.67
CA ILE A 28 -21.82 -15.74 -0.04
C ILE A 28 -21.78 -15.02 -1.39
N ASP A 29 -22.91 -14.93 -2.10
CA ASP A 29 -23.00 -14.22 -3.37
C ASP A 29 -22.71 -12.72 -3.22
N GLU A 30 -23.30 -12.06 -2.21
CA GLU A 30 -23.03 -10.64 -1.89
C GLU A 30 -21.55 -10.39 -1.57
N LEU A 31 -20.92 -11.26 -0.77
CA LEU A 31 -19.50 -11.15 -0.45
C LEU A 31 -18.61 -11.35 -1.68
N LEU A 32 -18.99 -12.25 -2.60
CA LEU A 32 -18.24 -12.47 -3.84
C LEU A 32 -18.33 -11.26 -4.78
N GLU A 33 -19.50 -10.63 -4.86
CA GLU A 33 -19.71 -9.40 -5.64
C GLU A 33 -18.87 -8.25 -5.07
N LEU A 34 -18.97 -8.00 -3.77
CA LEU A 34 -18.17 -6.96 -3.11
C LEU A 34 -16.66 -7.24 -3.22
N ASN A 35 -16.23 -8.51 -3.11
CA ASN A 35 -14.82 -8.85 -3.28
C ASN A 35 -14.33 -8.55 -4.69
N ARG A 36 -15.16 -8.79 -5.72
CA ARG A 36 -14.83 -8.47 -7.10
C ARG A 36 -14.68 -6.96 -7.31
N GLU A 37 -15.63 -6.18 -6.81
CA GLU A 37 -15.55 -4.71 -6.88
C GLU A 37 -14.28 -4.18 -6.22
N LEU A 38 -13.96 -4.68 -5.03
CA LEU A 38 -12.72 -4.31 -4.33
C LEU A 38 -11.47 -4.72 -5.10
N GLN A 39 -11.46 -5.90 -5.74
CA GLN A 39 -10.34 -6.32 -6.58
C GLN A 39 -10.15 -5.41 -7.78
N ASP A 40 -11.23 -5.01 -8.45
CA ASP A 40 -11.18 -4.10 -9.58
C ASP A 40 -10.65 -2.71 -9.16
N GLU A 41 -11.10 -2.18 -8.02
CA GLU A 41 -10.60 -0.92 -7.45
C GLU A 41 -9.10 -1.01 -7.10
N ILE A 42 -8.65 -2.13 -6.51
CA ILE A 42 -7.23 -2.37 -6.22
C ILE A 42 -6.41 -2.35 -7.50
N VAL A 43 -6.85 -3.06 -8.54
CA VAL A 43 -6.14 -3.13 -9.83
C VAL A 43 -6.02 -1.75 -10.47
N GLU A 44 -7.09 -0.95 -10.46
CA GLU A 44 -7.09 0.42 -10.99
C GLU A 44 -6.10 1.31 -10.23
N ARG A 45 -6.12 1.23 -8.90
CA ARG A 45 -5.21 1.98 -8.05
C ARG A 45 -3.76 1.59 -8.27
N GLU A 46 -3.45 0.30 -8.30
CA GLU A 46 -2.10 -0.20 -8.56
C GLU A 46 -1.58 0.24 -9.93
N SER A 47 -2.44 0.24 -10.95
CA SER A 47 -2.10 0.74 -12.29
C SER A 47 -1.74 2.22 -12.24
N SER A 48 -2.54 3.03 -11.54
CA SER A 48 -2.32 4.47 -11.40
C SER A 48 -1.02 4.77 -10.63
N GLU A 49 -0.77 4.08 -9.52
CA GLU A 49 0.46 4.20 -8.74
C GLU A 49 1.69 3.78 -9.56
N SER A 50 1.59 2.71 -10.35
CA SER A 50 2.66 2.25 -11.26
C SER A 50 2.98 3.28 -12.35
N GLN A 51 1.96 3.91 -12.94
CA GLN A 51 2.14 4.97 -13.93
C GLN A 51 2.81 6.21 -13.32
N LEU A 52 2.32 6.67 -12.17
CA LEU A 52 2.94 7.79 -11.44
C LEU A 52 4.41 7.49 -11.11
N ARG A 53 4.72 6.27 -10.68
CA ARG A 53 6.09 5.84 -10.39
C ARG A 53 6.98 5.88 -11.62
N LYS A 54 6.50 5.41 -12.78
CA LYS A 54 7.25 5.47 -14.04
C LYS A 54 7.55 6.91 -14.46
N LEU A 55 6.57 7.81 -14.36
CA LEU A 55 6.75 9.23 -14.67
C LEU A 55 7.72 9.91 -13.70
N SER A 56 7.58 9.64 -12.41
CA SER A 56 8.51 10.15 -11.38
C SER A 56 9.95 9.71 -11.66
N LEU A 57 10.17 8.44 -12.01
CA LEU A 57 11.50 7.94 -12.40
C LEU A 57 12.03 8.61 -13.66
N ALA A 58 11.17 8.86 -14.65
CA ALA A 58 11.58 9.56 -15.87
C ALA A 58 12.02 11.00 -15.58
N VAL A 59 11.34 11.71 -14.68
CA VAL A 59 11.71 13.08 -14.25
C VAL A 59 12.99 13.09 -13.43
N GLU A 60 13.13 12.15 -12.49
CA GLU A 60 14.32 12.00 -11.63
C GLU A 60 15.58 11.72 -12.44
N HIS A 61 15.45 10.96 -13.54
CA HIS A 61 16.57 10.57 -14.39
C HIS A 61 16.69 11.36 -15.70
N ALA A 62 15.87 12.38 -15.90
CA ALA A 62 16.00 13.26 -17.06
C ALA A 62 17.36 13.98 -17.04
N GLY A 63 18.01 14.06 -18.19
CA GLY A 63 19.28 14.79 -18.35
C GLY A 63 19.12 16.31 -18.36
N ASP A 64 17.90 16.79 -18.64
CA ASP A 64 17.57 18.21 -18.59
C ASP A 64 17.23 18.67 -17.17
N VAL A 65 17.43 19.96 -16.92
CA VAL A 65 17.04 20.59 -15.66
C VAL A 65 15.52 20.63 -15.55
N ILE A 66 14.97 20.03 -14.49
CA ILE A 66 13.54 20.07 -14.18
C ILE A 66 13.37 20.64 -12.77
N LEU A 67 12.45 21.59 -12.64
CA LEU A 67 11.99 22.14 -11.37
C LEU A 67 10.47 22.33 -11.39
N ILE A 68 9.85 22.25 -10.22
CA ILE A 68 8.42 22.50 -10.01
C ILE A 68 8.30 23.67 -9.04
N THR A 69 7.37 24.57 -9.29
CA THR A 69 7.08 25.72 -8.42
C THR A 69 5.63 25.76 -8.00
N ASP A 70 5.37 26.42 -6.88
CA ASP A 70 4.02 26.82 -6.47
C ASP A 70 3.47 27.95 -7.39
N ASP A 71 2.26 28.43 -7.07
CA ASP A 71 1.58 29.51 -7.78
C ASP A 71 2.27 30.89 -7.63
N GLN A 72 3.10 31.04 -6.60
CA GLN A 72 3.94 32.21 -6.35
C GLN A 72 5.34 32.09 -6.97
N ALA A 73 5.60 31.02 -7.73
CA ALA A 73 6.87 30.68 -8.34
C ALA A 73 8.00 30.32 -7.34
N ASN A 74 7.67 29.93 -6.11
CA ASN A 74 8.67 29.36 -5.20
C ASN A 74 8.94 27.90 -5.58
N ILE A 75 10.21 27.52 -5.64
CA ILE A 75 10.63 26.17 -6.02
C ILE A 75 10.20 25.14 -4.95
N GLU A 76 9.40 24.16 -5.34
CA GLU A 76 8.96 23.04 -4.50
C GLU A 76 9.78 21.77 -4.74
N TYR A 77 10.35 21.61 -5.94
CA TYR A 77 11.14 20.45 -6.31
C TYR A 77 12.17 20.80 -7.39
N VAL A 78 13.32 20.12 -7.36
CA VAL A 78 14.30 20.09 -8.44
C VAL A 78 14.80 18.66 -8.63
N ASN A 79 15.06 18.25 -9.87
CA ASN A 79 15.66 16.94 -10.15
C ASN A 79 17.18 16.94 -9.94
N PRO A 80 17.85 15.76 -9.89
CA PRO A 80 19.31 15.68 -9.75
C PRO A 80 20.09 16.43 -10.84
N ALA A 81 19.59 16.47 -12.07
CA ALA A 81 20.24 17.20 -13.17
C ALA A 81 20.35 18.70 -12.88
N PHE A 82 19.36 19.30 -12.18
CA PHE A 82 19.46 20.68 -11.70
C PHE A 82 20.75 20.90 -10.89
N THR A 83 21.01 20.04 -9.91
CA THR A 83 22.19 20.17 -9.05
C THR A 83 23.48 19.95 -9.86
N GLN A 84 23.50 18.95 -10.74
CA GLN A 84 24.68 18.64 -11.55
C GLN A 84 25.05 19.73 -12.55
N ILE A 85 24.04 20.38 -13.15
CA ILE A 85 24.24 21.39 -14.21
C ILE A 85 24.45 22.78 -13.61
N THR A 86 23.69 23.16 -12.59
CA THR A 86 23.75 24.52 -12.00
C THR A 86 24.77 24.65 -10.87
N GLY A 87 25.10 23.54 -10.19
CA GLY A 87 25.97 23.51 -9.02
C GLY A 87 25.28 23.87 -7.69
N TYR A 88 24.00 24.26 -7.71
CA TYR A 88 23.25 24.54 -6.49
C TYR A 88 22.65 23.28 -5.88
N GLN A 89 22.74 23.16 -4.56
CA GLN A 89 22.10 22.08 -3.81
C GLN A 89 20.61 22.35 -3.64
N VAL A 90 19.81 21.28 -3.58
CA VAL A 90 18.36 21.33 -3.34
C VAL A 90 18.02 22.23 -2.14
N ALA A 91 18.70 22.05 -1.01
CA ALA A 91 18.45 22.82 0.22
C ALA A 91 18.70 24.33 0.07
N GLU A 92 19.46 24.75 -0.93
CA GLU A 92 19.75 26.16 -1.19
C GLU A 92 18.67 26.83 -2.04
N VAL A 93 17.83 26.07 -2.73
CA VAL A 93 16.89 26.58 -3.74
C VAL A 93 15.43 26.31 -3.41
N ILE A 94 15.11 25.26 -2.64
CA ILE A 94 13.73 25.00 -2.20
C ILE A 94 13.18 26.22 -1.46
N GLY A 95 11.96 26.62 -1.82
CA GLY A 95 11.24 27.78 -1.28
C GLY A 95 11.68 29.13 -1.86
N LYS A 96 12.65 29.17 -2.77
CA LYS A 96 13.10 30.42 -3.41
C LYS A 96 12.41 30.65 -4.75
N ASN A 97 12.26 31.93 -5.11
CA ASN A 97 11.74 32.34 -6.40
C ASN A 97 12.90 32.55 -7.41
N PRO A 98 12.86 31.92 -8.59
CA PRO A 98 13.92 32.06 -9.60
C PRO A 98 13.82 33.33 -10.47
N ARG A 99 12.76 34.15 -10.31
CA ARG A 99 12.58 35.43 -11.03
C ARG A 99 13.31 36.60 -10.39
#